data_AF-A0A0W7TGP5-F1
#
_entry.id   AF-A0A0W7TGP5-F1
#
_cell.length_a   1.000
_cell.length_b   1.000
_cell.length_c   1.000
_cell.angle_alpha   90.00
_cell.angle_beta   90.00
_cell.angle_gamma   90.00
#
_symmetry.space_group_name_H-M   'P 1'
#
loop_
_entity.id
_entity.type
_entity.pdbx_description
1 polymer ?
#
loop_
_entity_poly.entity_id
_entity_poly.type
_entity_poly.pdbx_seq_one_letter_code
_entity_poly.pdbx_strand_id
1 'polypeptide(L)'
;MLILDEPTSNLDVKHQVYVTELLRALAEEDDMIVLMISHDLNISAKYAHEVIVMRPPGEIYKVGPPEEVITKETVETVYGIEAEVIVDHGRLISSSVQHSRTVTEDCIFRV
;
A
#
# COMPACT_ATOMS: atom_id res chain seq x y z
N MET A 1 18.80 -5.00 -4.22
CA MET A 1 17.76 -4.01 -3.83
C MET A 1 17.12 -3.49 -5.10
N LEU A 2 15.79 -3.54 -5.15
CA LEU A 2 14.98 -3.09 -6.27
C LEU A 2 14.04 -1.97 -5.77
N ILE A 3 13.92 -0.88 -6.53
CA ILE A 3 13.00 0.23 -6.24
C ILE A 3 12.11 0.42 -7.45
N LEU A 4 10.80 0.44 -7.23
CA LEU A 4 9.78 0.50 -8.26
C LEU A 4 8.81 1.63 -7.96
N ASP A 5 8.70 2.57 -8.90
CA ASP A 5 7.77 3.69 -8.83
C ASP A 5 6.49 3.33 -9.58
N GLU A 6 5.42 3.05 -8.83
CA GLU A 6 4.11 2.61 -9.35
C GLU A 6 4.15 1.55 -10.47
N PRO A 7 4.84 0.40 -10.29
CA PRO A 7 5.04 -0.58 -11.36
C PRO A 7 3.74 -1.27 -11.81
N THR A 8 2.68 -1.15 -11.01
CA THR A 8 1.35 -1.71 -11.28
C THR A 8 0.40 -0.69 -11.94
N SER A 9 0.87 0.54 -12.21
CA SER A 9 0.07 1.57 -12.87
C SER A 9 -0.33 1.12 -14.28
N ASN A 10 -1.55 1.47 -14.70
CA ASN A 10 -2.16 1.08 -15.99
C ASN A 10 -2.39 -0.42 -16.22
N LEU A 11 -2.15 -1.28 -15.22
CA LEU A 11 -2.51 -2.70 -15.29
C LEU A 11 -3.94 -2.93 -14.78
N ASP A 12 -4.62 -3.94 -15.33
CA ASP A 12 -5.87 -4.41 -14.74
C ASP A 12 -5.62 -5.13 -13.40
N VAL A 13 -6.66 -5.25 -12.58
CA VAL A 13 -6.57 -5.84 -11.22
C VAL A 13 -5.90 -7.21 -11.20
N LYS A 14 -6.12 -8.05 -12.22
CA LYS A 14 -5.51 -9.38 -12.30
C LYS A 14 -4.00 -9.28 -12.50
N HIS A 15 -3.55 -8.41 -13.40
CA HIS A 15 -2.13 -8.21 -13.68
C HIS A 15 -1.41 -7.47 -12.54
N GLN A 16 -2.07 -6.54 -11.86
CA GLN A 16 -1.52 -5.89 -10.65
C GLN A 16 -1.19 -6.93 -9.57
N VAL A 17 -2.13 -7.84 -9.31
CA VAL A 17 -1.93 -8.96 -8.36
C VAL A 17 -0.77 -9.84 -8.80
N TYR A 18 -0.75 -10.26 -10.06
CA TYR A 18 0.30 -11.14 -10.59
C TYR A 18 1.70 -10.51 -10.47
N VAL A 19 1.86 -9.24 -10.85
CA VAL A 19 3.14 -8.53 -10.76
C VAL A 19 3.59 -8.40 -9.31
N THR A 20 2.68 -8.06 -8.39
CA THR A 20 3.01 -7.92 -6.96
C THR A 20 3.42 -9.26 -6.34
N GLU A 21 2.73 -10.35 -6.69
CA GLU A 21 3.09 -11.71 -6.26
C GLU A 21 4.46 -12.15 -6.80
N LEU A 22 4.76 -11.82 -8.06
CA LEU A 22 6.07 -12.11 -8.66
C LEU A 22 7.20 -11.34 -7.95
N LEU A 23 7.00 -10.06 -7.68
CA LEU A 23 7.97 -9.22 -6.98
C LEU A 23 8.21 -9.71 -5.55
N ARG A 24 7.16 -10.18 -4.88
CA ARG A 24 7.26 -10.80 -3.56
C ARG A 24 8.07 -12.08 -3.60
N ALA A 25 7.77 -12.98 -4.53
CA ALA A 25 8.52 -14.22 -4.68
C ALA A 25 10.01 -13.92 -4.95
N LEU A 26 10.29 -12.93 -5.79
CA LEU A 26 11.67 -12.50 -6.07
C LEU A 26 12.38 -11.95 -4.82
N ALA A 27 11.69 -11.15 -3.99
CA ALA A 27 12.23 -10.65 -2.73
C ALA A 27 12.62 -11.78 -1.78
N GLU A 28 11.73 -12.78 -1.66
CA GLU A 28 11.90 -13.96 -0.79
C GLU A 28 12.99 -14.92 -1.31
N GLU A 29 13.05 -15.18 -2.62
CA GLU A 29 13.98 -16.13 -3.25
C GLU A 29 15.42 -15.60 -3.28
N ASP A 30 15.61 -14.31 -3.58
CA ASP A 30 16.94 -13.70 -3.76
C ASP A 30 17.45 -12.96 -2.50
N ASP A 31 16.74 -13.05 -1.37
CA ASP A 31 17.02 -12.29 -0.13
C ASP A 31 17.22 -10.78 -0.42
N MET A 32 16.32 -10.24 -1.25
CA MET A 32 16.42 -8.89 -1.78
C MET A 32 15.34 -7.98 -1.22
N ILE A 33 15.73 -6.77 -0.82
CA ILE A 33 14.78 -5.69 -0.50
C ILE A 33 14.10 -5.21 -1.79
N VAL A 34 12.77 -5.29 -1.82
CA VAL A 34 11.93 -4.68 -2.86
C VAL A 34 11.15 -3.52 -2.24
N LEU A 35 11.40 -2.30 -2.72
CA LEU A 35 10.68 -1.10 -2.33
C LEU A 35 9.72 -0.72 -3.46
N MET A 36 8.42 -0.68 -3.18
CA MET A 36 7.39 -0.35 -4.14
C MET A 36 6.60 0.86 -3.68
N ILE A 37 6.38 1.81 -4.60
CA ILE A 37 5.52 2.97 -4.41
C ILE A 37 4.16 2.65 -5.02
N SER A 38 3.06 2.84 -4.28
CA SER A 38 1.69 2.67 -4.77
C SER A 38 0.73 3.63 -4.10
N HIS A 39 -0.32 4.00 -4.84
CA HIS A 39 -1.51 4.67 -4.31
C HIS A 39 -2.63 3.69 -3.91
N ASP A 40 -2.45 2.38 -4.11
CA ASP A 40 -3.45 1.36 -3.74
C ASP A 40 -3.17 0.77 -2.35
N LEU A 41 -3.97 1.19 -1.37
CA LEU A 41 -3.90 0.70 0.01
C LEU A 41 -4.26 -0.77 0.15
N ASN A 42 -5.14 -1.33 -0.69
CA ASN A 42 -5.55 -2.73 -0.58
C ASN A 42 -4.43 -3.68 -1.06
N ILE A 43 -3.74 -3.31 -2.15
CA ILE A 43 -2.54 -4.05 -2.61
C ILE A 43 -1.45 -3.98 -1.55
N SER A 44 -1.18 -2.78 -1.03
CA SER A 44 -0.19 -2.57 0.03
C SER A 44 -0.51 -3.41 1.28
N ALA A 45 -1.78 -3.39 1.71
CA ALA A 45 -2.22 -4.12 2.89
C ALA A 45 -2.12 -5.65 2.76
N LYS A 46 -2.19 -6.16 1.54
CA LYS A 46 -2.20 -7.61 1.28
C LYS A 46 -0.81 -8.21 1.08
N TYR A 47 0.10 -7.47 0.45
CA TYR A 47 1.37 -8.03 -0.01
C TYR A 47 2.61 -7.45 0.66
N ALA A 48 2.51 -6.30 1.33
CA ALA A 48 3.65 -5.70 2.00
C ALA A 48 4.03 -6.45 3.30
N HIS A 49 5.33 -6.53 3.57
CA HIS A 49 5.85 -6.88 4.88
C HIS A 49 5.87 -5.67 5.81
N GLU A 50 6.15 -4.49 5.27
CA GLU A 50 6.20 -3.23 6.01
C GLU A 50 5.66 -2.10 5.11
N VAL A 51 4.88 -1.19 5.69
CA VAL A 51 4.28 -0.04 5.01
C VAL A 51 4.83 1.23 5.63
N ILE A 52 5.24 2.17 4.78
CA ILE A 52 5.66 3.52 5.10
C ILE A 52 4.63 4.47 4.49
N VAL A 53 3.85 5.09 5.37
CA VAL A 53 2.90 6.12 4.96
C VAL A 53 3.59 7.47 5.06
N MET A 54 3.53 8.25 3.98
CA MET A 54 4.07 9.60 3.92
C MET A 54 2.94 10.62 3.83
N ARG A 55 3.17 11.82 4.35
CA ARG A 55 2.26 12.96 4.20
C ARG A 55 3.00 14.17 3.62
N PRO A 56 2.32 15.08 2.92
CA PRO A 56 2.93 16.33 2.48
C PRO A 56 3.44 17.18 3.67
N PRO A 57 4.63 17.81 3.55
CA PRO A 57 5.56 17.81 2.41
C PRO A 57 6.68 16.75 2.56
N GLY A 58 6.38 15.48 2.30
CA GLY A 58 7.38 14.40 2.25
C GLY A 58 7.83 13.89 3.63
N GLU A 59 6.97 14.02 4.64
CA GLU A 59 7.24 13.54 5.99
C GLU A 59 6.74 12.10 6.16
N ILE A 60 7.52 11.25 6.82
CA ILE A 60 7.05 9.94 7.25
C ILE A 60 6.02 10.14 8.37
N TYR A 61 4.79 9.70 8.12
CA TYR A 61 3.72 9.73 9.12
C TYR A 61 3.76 8.48 9.99
N LYS A 62 3.91 7.30 9.38
CA LYS A 62 3.94 6.01 10.11
C LYS A 62 4.70 4.94 9.34
N VAL A 63 5.37 4.04 10.08
CA VAL A 63 6.08 2.87 9.55
C VAL A 63 5.76 1.66 10.41
N GLY A 64 5.56 0.51 9.79
CA GLY A 64 5.31 -0.74 10.50
C GLY A 64 4.59 -1.77 9.63
N PRO A 65 4.14 -2.89 10.22
CA PRO A 65 3.36 -3.87 9.49
C PRO A 65 2.00 -3.28 9.07
N PRO A 66 1.41 -3.77 7.96
CA PRO A 66 0.18 -3.21 7.41
C PRO A 66 -0.97 -3.06 8.42
N GLU A 67 -1.14 -4.02 9.32
CA GLU A 67 -2.18 -4.03 10.37
C GLU A 67 -2.04 -2.92 11.41
N GLU A 68 -0.83 -2.43 11.63
CA GLU A 68 -0.60 -1.31 12.53
C GLU A 68 -0.68 0.01 11.80
N VAL A 69 -0.30 0.03 10.51
CA VAL A 69 -0.17 1.27 9.72
C VAL A 69 -1.48 1.67 9.07
N ILE A 70 -2.17 0.73 8.42
CA ILE A 70 -3.39 0.98 7.63
C ILE A 70 -4.60 0.91 8.56
N THR A 71 -4.86 2.02 9.25
CA THR A 71 -6.00 2.20 10.14
C THR A 71 -6.94 3.26 9.60
N LYS A 72 -8.19 3.29 10.10
CA LYS A 72 -9.15 4.36 9.77
C LYS A 72 -8.57 5.75 9.99
N GLU A 73 -7.88 5.96 11.11
CA GLU A 73 -7.24 7.23 11.45
C GLU A 73 -6.15 7.61 10.45
N THR A 74 -5.28 6.67 10.07
CA THR A 74 -4.22 6.92 9.08
C THR A 74 -4.84 7.31 7.73
N VAL A 75 -5.87 6.58 7.30
CA VAL A 75 -6.53 6.83 6.01
C VAL A 75 -7.24 8.20 6.01
N GLU A 76 -7.90 8.58 7.09
CA GLU A 76 -8.54 9.89 7.20
C GLU A 76 -7.52 11.03 7.28
N THR A 77 -6.44 10.85 8.03
CA THR A 77 -5.44 11.90 8.28
C THR A 77 -4.55 12.17 7.08
N VAL A 78 -4.15 11.10 6.38
CA VAL A 78 -3.27 11.21 5.21
C VAL A 78 -4.16 11.42 4.00
N TYR A 79 -4.95 10.43 3.61
CA TYR A 79 -5.76 10.43 2.39
C TYR A 79 -7.00 11.32 2.43
N GLY A 80 -7.37 11.91 3.57
CA GLY A 80 -8.53 12.80 3.66
C GLY A 80 -9.86 12.12 3.33
N ILE A 81 -9.93 10.79 3.42
CA ILE A 81 -11.13 9.99 3.13
C ILE A 81 -11.62 9.27 4.38
N GLU A 82 -12.94 9.28 4.58
CA GLU A 82 -13.58 8.38 5.54
C GLU A 82 -13.62 6.96 4.96
N ALA A 83 -12.83 6.06 5.56
CA ALA A 83 -12.79 4.65 5.19
C ALA A 83 -13.16 3.76 6.37
N GLU A 84 -13.80 2.64 6.06
CA GLU A 84 -13.85 1.50 6.98
C GLU A 84 -12.72 0.55 6.64
N VAL A 85 -11.93 0.18 7.65
CA VAL A 85 -10.89 -0.84 7.54
C VAL A 85 -11.49 -2.14 8.06
N ILE A 86 -11.77 -3.05 7.14
CA ILE A 86 -12.37 -4.36 7.40
C ILE A 86 -11.27 -5.41 7.35
N VAL A 87 -11.24 -6.31 8.32
CA VAL A 87 -10.37 -7.49 8.27
C VAL A 87 -11.18 -8.67 7.77
N ASP A 88 -10.93 -9.11 6.54
CA ASP A 88 -11.56 -10.30 5.96
C ASP A 88 -10.54 -11.45 5.88
N HIS A 89 -10.87 -12.59 6.50
CA HIS A 89 -9.98 -13.76 6.54
C HIS A 89 -8.53 -13.48 6.98
N GLY A 90 -8.33 -12.53 7.91
CA GLY A 90 -7.00 -12.11 8.37
C GLY A 90 -6.26 -11.16 7.42
N ARG A 91 -6.96 -10.57 6.45
CA ARG A 91 -6.43 -9.58 5.49
C ARG A 91 -7.18 -8.26 5.63
N LEU A 92 -6.46 -7.15 5.61
CA LEU A 92 -7.07 -5.82 5.65
C LEU A 92 -7.62 -5.45 4.28
N ILE A 93 -8.84 -4.94 4.27
CA ILE A 93 -9.54 -4.40 3.12
C ILE A 93 -10.07 -3.03 3.54
N SER A 94 -9.65 -1.96 2.86
CA SER A 94 -10.27 -0.65 3.03
C SER A 94 -11.46 -0.51 2.09
N SER A 95 -12.65 -0.28 2.62
CA SER A 95 -13.83 0.11 1.84
C SER A 95 -14.12 1.60 2.03
N SER A 96 -14.08 2.35 0.93
CA SER A 96 -14.34 3.80 0.93
C SER A 96 -15.79 4.10 0.57
N VAL A 97 -16.44 4.98 1.34
CA VAL A 97 -17.71 5.63 0.93
C VAL A 97 -17.32 6.92 0.21
N GLN A 98 -17.58 7.02 -1.10
CA GLN A 98 -17.06 8.11 -1.94
C GLN A 98 -17.46 9.52 -1.48
N HIS A 99 -16.46 10.40 -1.37
CA HIS A 99 -16.50 11.75 -1.95
C HIS A 99 -15.14 12.06 -2.60
N SER A 100 -15.18 12.24 -3.93
CA SER A 100 -14.04 12.49 -4.80
C SER A 100 -13.22 13.72 -4.35
N ARG A 101 -12.00 13.48 -3.85
CA ARG A 101 -10.87 14.39 -4.02
C ARG A 101 -9.70 13.57 -4.58
N THR A 102 -9.08 14.07 -5.65
CA THR A 102 -7.82 13.52 -6.15
C THR A 102 -6.76 13.83 -5.11
N VAL A 103 -6.31 12.82 -4.39
CA VAL A 103 -5.24 12.96 -3.40
C VAL A 103 -4.01 12.28 -3.98
N THR A 104 -3.04 13.09 -4.39
CA THR A 104 -1.68 12.68 -4.76
C THR A 104 -0.93 12.31 -3.49
N GLU A 105 -1.09 11.08 -3.02
CA GLU A 105 -0.44 10.61 -1.80
C GLU A 105 0.10 9.19 -1.98
N ASP A 106 1.42 9.11 -1.89
CA ASP A 106 2.18 7.92 -2.17
C ASP A 106 2.34 7.09 -0.89
N CYS A 107 1.91 5.82 -0.93
CA CYS A 107 2.31 4.81 0.04
C CYS A 107 3.58 4.15 -0.47
N ILE A 108 4.64 4.13 0.35
CA ILE A 108 5.84 3.35 0.05
C ILE A 108 5.76 2.09 0.89
N PHE A 109 5.91 0.91 0.30
CA PHE A 109 5.93 -0.32 1.07
C PHE A 109 7.04 -1.24 0.63
N ARG A 110 7.53 -1.98 1.61
CA ARG A 110 8.55 -3.00 1.45
C ARG A 110 7.89 -4.35 1.29
N VAL A 111 8.20 -4.99 0.17
CA VAL A 111 7.95 -6.40 -0.08
C VAL A 111 9.27 -7.15 0.12
#